data_AF-A0ABD1DSJ6-F1
#
_entry.id   AF-A0ABD1DSJ6-F1
#
_cell.length_a   1.000
_cell.length_b   1.000
_cell.length_c   1.000
_cell.angle_alpha   90.00
_cell.angle_beta   90.00
_cell.angle_gamma   90.00
#
_symmetry.space_group_name_H-M   'P 1'
#
loop_
_entity.id
_entity.type
_entity.pdbx_description
1 polymer ?
#
loop_
_entity_poly.entity_id
_entity_poly.type
_entity_poly.pdbx_seq_one_letter_code
_entity_poly.pdbx_strand_id
1 'polypeptide(L)'
;MCQLKAVEKVHTICNVNRGSTELIAEISTLYNCIRFPVVGVGVIRWVENTVTEPSYFKLCTESCPLHLALLDEVACVHSSLHDQILRLLIQLFESKQDELEILVQLEMKKMLLDRMVNLLARGCVVPVVKYIRQCCTKGDTDISLIRYFVTEVLETITHPYSPEFVQLFLPMVENEEITGSMRGEGDNDPVSEFIVHCKAHYTTI
;
A
#
# COMPACT_ATOMS: atom_id res chain seq x y z
N MET A 1 8.80 -21.02 -19.60
CA MET A 1 9.74 -19.97 -20.08
C MET A 1 10.97 -19.99 -19.17
N CYS A 2 12.19 -19.86 -19.69
CA CYS A 2 13.39 -19.75 -18.83
C CYS A 2 13.62 -18.30 -18.38
N GLN A 3 14.30 -18.10 -17.25
CA GLN A 3 14.51 -16.79 -16.61
C GLN A 3 15.13 -15.75 -17.55
N LEU A 4 16.15 -16.12 -18.35
CA LEU A 4 16.80 -15.20 -19.30
C LEU A 4 15.80 -14.62 -20.31
N LYS A 5 14.96 -15.48 -20.91
CA LYS A 5 13.92 -15.07 -21.86
C LYS A 5 12.84 -14.20 -21.21
N ALA A 6 12.54 -14.44 -19.93
CA ALA A 6 11.60 -13.60 -19.19
C ALA A 6 12.17 -12.19 -19.00
N VAL A 7 13.45 -12.07 -18.63
CA VAL A 7 14.14 -10.78 -18.51
C VAL A 7 14.18 -10.03 -19.84
N GLU A 8 14.56 -10.68 -20.94
CA GLU A 8 14.59 -10.06 -22.28
C GLU A 8 13.22 -9.53 -22.72
N LYS A 9 12.15 -10.30 -22.46
CA LYS A 9 10.78 -9.90 -22.77
C LYS A 9 10.35 -8.69 -21.96
N VAL A 10 10.52 -8.73 -20.63
CA VAL A 10 10.14 -7.63 -19.76
C VAL A 10 10.97 -6.39 -20.07
N HIS A 11 12.27 -6.54 -20.33
CA HIS A 11 13.12 -5.44 -20.78
C HIS A 11 12.57 -4.78 -22.05
N THR A 12 12.16 -5.57 -23.05
CA THR A 12 11.54 -5.04 -24.27
C THR A 12 10.27 -4.26 -23.98
N ILE A 13 9.42 -4.74 -23.06
CA ILE A 13 8.17 -4.06 -22.68
C ILE A 13 8.48 -2.74 -21.97
N CYS A 14 9.37 -2.75 -20.98
CA CYS A 14 9.71 -1.58 -20.15
C CYS A 14 10.53 -0.51 -20.89
N ASN A 15 11.28 -0.89 -21.93
CA ASN A 15 12.12 0.04 -22.70
C ASN A 15 11.32 0.83 -23.75
N VAL A 16 10.17 0.32 -24.17
CA VAL A 16 9.24 1.12 -24.97
C VAL A 16 8.49 2.01 -23.99
N ASN A 17 8.52 3.33 -24.23
CA ASN A 17 7.82 4.32 -23.40
C ASN A 17 6.31 4.23 -23.66
N ARG A 18 5.72 3.11 -23.25
CA ARG A 18 4.33 2.72 -23.48
C ARG A 18 3.45 3.51 -22.53
N GLY A 19 2.50 4.27 -23.07
CA GLY A 19 1.39 4.79 -22.27
C GLY A 19 0.61 3.64 -21.61
N SER A 20 -0.17 3.93 -20.58
CA SER A 20 -0.91 2.94 -19.77
C SER A 20 -1.68 1.91 -20.62
N THR A 21 -2.28 2.35 -21.73
CA THR A 21 -3.06 1.52 -22.67
C THR A 21 -2.24 0.46 -23.39
N GLU A 22 -1.02 0.77 -23.79
CA GLU A 22 -0.13 -0.18 -24.48
C GLU A 22 0.50 -1.18 -23.49
N LEU A 23 0.63 -0.79 -22.22
CA LEU A 23 1.08 -1.67 -21.14
C LEU A 23 0.01 -2.71 -20.77
N ILE A 24 -1.28 -2.34 -20.81
CA ILE A 24 -2.41 -3.26 -20.58
C ILE A 24 -2.37 -4.45 -21.54
N ALA A 25 -2.01 -4.24 -22.81
CA ALA A 25 -1.93 -5.32 -23.79
C ALA A 25 -0.88 -6.40 -23.42
N GLU A 26 0.15 -6.02 -22.64
CA GLU A 26 1.24 -6.91 -22.23
C GLU A 26 1.08 -7.45 -20.81
N ILE A 27 -0.01 -7.10 -20.10
CA ILE A 27 -0.17 -7.39 -18.67
C ILE A 27 -0.06 -8.89 -18.35
N SER A 28 -0.67 -9.73 -19.19
CA SER A 28 -0.60 -11.19 -19.03
C SER A 28 0.83 -11.70 -19.21
N THR A 29 1.60 -11.12 -20.14
CA THR A 29 3.01 -11.44 -20.32
C THR A 29 3.82 -11.04 -19.09
N LEU A 30 3.59 -9.83 -18.57
CA LEU A 30 4.26 -9.33 -17.37
C LEU A 30 4.00 -10.23 -16.16
N TYR A 31 2.74 -10.58 -15.88
CA TYR A 31 2.38 -11.44 -14.73
C TYR A 31 3.03 -12.82 -14.81
N ASN A 32 3.08 -13.41 -16.02
CA ASN A 32 3.76 -14.68 -16.22
C ASN A 32 5.27 -14.59 -15.99
N CYS A 33 5.90 -13.47 -16.34
CA CYS A 33 7.33 -13.24 -16.15
C CYS A 33 7.69 -12.84 -14.71
N ILE A 34 6.83 -12.10 -14.01
CA ILE A 34 7.04 -11.64 -12.62
C ILE A 34 7.26 -12.82 -11.68
N ARG A 35 6.80 -14.03 -12.01
CA ARG A 35 7.10 -15.27 -11.25
C ARG A 35 8.58 -15.52 -10.97
N PHE A 36 9.49 -14.94 -11.76
CA PHE A 36 10.93 -14.98 -11.48
C PHE A 36 11.35 -13.79 -10.60
N PRO A 37 11.99 -14.02 -9.43
CA PRO A 37 12.35 -12.92 -8.52
C PRO A 37 13.19 -11.81 -9.16
N VAL A 38 14.11 -12.16 -10.06
CA VAL A 38 14.94 -11.16 -10.79
C VAL A 38 14.08 -10.23 -11.66
N VAL A 39 12.98 -10.75 -12.21
CA VAL A 39 12.03 -9.95 -12.99
C VAL A 39 11.25 -9.04 -12.05
N GLY A 40 10.82 -9.54 -10.89
CA GLY A 40 10.20 -8.72 -9.84
C GLY A 40 11.06 -7.53 -9.44
N VAL A 41 12.36 -7.75 -9.20
CA VAL A 41 13.32 -6.66 -8.90
C VAL A 41 13.40 -5.65 -10.05
N GLY A 42 13.50 -6.13 -11.29
CA GLY A 42 13.54 -5.27 -12.47
C GLY A 42 12.26 -4.44 -12.65
N VAL A 43 11.09 -5.05 -12.43
CA VAL A 43 9.78 -4.38 -12.49
C VAL A 43 9.67 -3.33 -11.40
N ILE A 44 10.04 -3.62 -10.15
CA ILE A 44 10.03 -2.61 -9.07
C ILE A 44 10.89 -1.41 -9.45
N ARG A 45 12.11 -1.66 -9.97
CA ARG A 45 13.03 -0.57 -10.34
C ARG A 45 12.52 0.27 -11.51
N TRP A 46 11.90 -0.38 -12.49
CA TRP A 46 11.28 0.32 -13.61
C TRP A 46 10.09 1.16 -13.15
N VAL A 47 9.17 0.57 -12.36
CA VAL A 47 8.04 1.29 -11.76
C VAL A 47 8.52 2.48 -10.95
N GLU A 48 9.50 2.30 -10.06
CA GLU A 48 10.11 3.37 -9.27
C GLU A 48 10.56 4.53 -10.17
N ASN A 49 11.32 4.25 -11.22
CA ASN A 49 11.79 5.29 -12.14
C ASN A 49 10.62 6.03 -12.83
N THR A 50 9.58 5.31 -13.22
CA THR A 50 8.43 5.89 -13.94
C THR A 50 7.53 6.72 -13.01
N VAL A 51 7.16 6.19 -11.85
CA VAL A 51 6.17 6.84 -10.96
C VAL A 51 6.78 7.98 -10.12
N THR A 52 8.12 8.04 -10.03
CA THR A 52 8.83 9.16 -9.39
C THR A 52 9.08 10.33 -10.33
N GLU A 53 8.74 10.22 -11.62
CA GLU A 53 8.78 11.37 -12.53
C GLU A 53 7.82 12.47 -12.05
N PRO A 54 8.25 13.75 -11.96
CA PRO A 54 7.41 14.83 -11.42
C PRO A 54 6.08 15.05 -12.17
N SER A 55 6.01 14.65 -13.44
CA SER A 55 4.81 14.76 -14.27
C SER A 55 3.87 13.55 -14.14
N TYR A 56 4.30 12.45 -13.53
CA TYR A 56 3.55 11.18 -13.55
C TYR A 56 2.12 11.35 -13.00
N PHE A 57 1.99 11.84 -11.77
CA PHE A 57 0.69 12.02 -11.12
C PHE A 57 -0.13 13.18 -11.71
N LYS A 58 0.49 14.09 -12.47
CA LYS A 58 -0.23 15.14 -13.21
C LYS A 58 -0.94 14.59 -14.44
N LEU A 59 -0.31 13.60 -15.08
CA LEU A 59 -0.82 12.98 -16.30
C LEU A 59 -1.67 11.73 -16.01
N CYS A 60 -1.56 11.17 -14.82
CA CYS A 60 -2.32 10.00 -14.43
C CYS A 60 -3.75 10.38 -14.04
N THR A 61 -4.72 9.96 -14.86
CA THR A 61 -6.16 10.15 -14.61
C THR A 61 -6.83 8.90 -14.04
N GLU A 62 -6.09 7.79 -13.94
CA GLU A 62 -6.61 6.50 -13.47
C GLU A 62 -6.62 6.44 -11.93
N SER A 63 -7.67 5.83 -11.36
CA SER A 63 -7.78 5.61 -9.91
C SER A 63 -6.79 4.58 -9.38
N CYS A 64 -6.31 3.67 -10.23
CA CYS A 64 -5.23 2.74 -9.92
C CYS A 64 -4.33 2.60 -11.16
N PRO A 65 -3.23 3.36 -11.21
CA PRO A 65 -2.28 3.28 -12.32
C PRO A 65 -1.70 1.87 -12.40
N LEU A 66 -1.66 1.31 -13.61
CA LEU A 66 -1.16 -0.06 -13.84
C LEU A 66 0.26 -0.30 -13.27
N HIS A 67 1.10 0.74 -13.24
CA HIS A 67 2.44 0.67 -12.65
C HIS A 67 2.40 0.31 -11.16
N LEU A 68 1.46 0.87 -10.40
CA LEU A 68 1.28 0.56 -8.98
C LEU A 68 0.61 -0.81 -8.79
N ALA A 69 -0.34 -1.18 -9.65
CA ALA A 69 -0.95 -2.51 -9.62
C ALA A 69 0.09 -3.63 -9.88
N LEU A 70 1.13 -3.36 -10.69
CA LEU A 70 2.23 -4.30 -10.89
C LEU A 70 3.03 -4.54 -9.60
N LEU A 71 3.13 -3.56 -8.70
CA LEU A 71 3.76 -3.76 -7.40
C LEU A 71 2.95 -4.73 -6.53
N ASP A 72 1.62 -4.68 -6.60
CA ASP A 72 0.74 -5.60 -5.88
C ASP A 72 0.95 -7.05 -6.32
N GLU A 73 1.14 -7.27 -7.62
CA GLU A 73 1.45 -8.59 -8.18
C GLU A 73 2.84 -9.08 -7.79
N VAL A 74 3.84 -8.19 -7.81
CA VAL A 74 5.18 -8.55 -7.31
C VAL A 74 5.13 -8.91 -5.83
N ALA A 75 4.39 -8.13 -5.02
CA ALA A 75 4.19 -8.41 -3.58
C ALA A 75 3.44 -9.73 -3.34
N CYS A 76 2.48 -10.07 -4.20
CA CYS A 76 1.74 -11.32 -4.12
C CYS A 76 2.66 -12.54 -4.30
N VAL A 77 3.65 -12.44 -5.18
CA VAL A 77 4.51 -13.58 -5.55
C VAL A 77 5.82 -13.63 -4.76
N HIS A 78 6.36 -12.49 -4.31
CA HIS A 78 7.70 -12.40 -3.69
C HIS A 78 7.70 -11.67 -2.36
N SER A 79 7.58 -12.42 -1.25
CA SER A 79 7.66 -11.84 0.10
C SER A 79 9.01 -11.17 0.41
N SER A 80 10.10 -11.67 -0.17
CA SER A 80 11.44 -11.07 -0.01
C SER A 80 11.57 -9.66 -0.61
N LEU A 81 10.62 -9.23 -1.45
CA LEU A 81 10.62 -7.91 -2.08
C LEU A 81 9.69 -6.90 -1.38
N HIS A 82 8.96 -7.31 -0.34
CA HIS A 82 8.01 -6.45 0.37
C HIS A 82 8.66 -5.18 0.93
N ASP A 83 9.83 -5.27 1.54
CA ASP A 83 10.56 -4.11 2.07
C ASP A 83 10.92 -3.09 0.97
N GLN A 84 11.31 -3.59 -0.20
CA GLN A 84 11.62 -2.72 -1.34
C GLN A 84 10.38 -1.99 -1.86
N ILE A 85 9.25 -2.69 -1.96
CA ILE A 85 7.97 -2.10 -2.36
C ILE A 85 7.50 -1.08 -1.33
N LEU A 86 7.57 -1.41 -0.04
CA LEU A 86 7.17 -0.49 1.03
C LEU A 86 8.00 0.79 1.00
N ARG A 87 9.32 0.71 0.82
CA ARG A 87 10.18 1.90 0.71
C ARG A 87 9.75 2.83 -0.44
N LEU A 88 9.39 2.26 -1.59
CA LEU A 88 8.88 3.04 -2.71
C LEU A 88 7.54 3.70 -2.36
N LEU A 89 6.59 2.95 -1.78
CA LEU A 89 5.29 3.51 -1.37
C LEU A 89 5.44 4.65 -0.35
N ILE A 90 6.36 4.50 0.62
CA ILE A 90 6.69 5.54 1.60
C ILE A 90 7.27 6.78 0.90
N GLN A 91 8.25 6.59 0.00
CA GLN A 91 8.85 7.70 -0.75
C GLN A 91 7.79 8.49 -1.53
N LEU A 92 6.84 7.82 -2.17
CA LEU A 92 5.76 8.47 -2.92
C LEU A 92 4.77 9.17 -1.98
N PHE A 93 4.43 8.54 -0.84
CA PHE A 93 3.50 9.10 0.14
C PHE A 93 4.03 10.37 0.80
N GLU A 94 5.34 10.43 1.05
CA GLU A 94 6.04 11.60 1.62
C GLU A 94 6.44 12.64 0.58
N SER A 95 6.31 12.32 -0.72
CA SER A 95 6.68 13.24 -1.79
C SER A 95 5.81 14.49 -1.77
N LYS A 96 6.45 15.65 -2.02
CA LYS A 96 5.73 16.91 -2.21
C LYS A 96 5.17 16.95 -3.63
N GLN A 97 3.88 17.19 -3.74
CA GLN A 97 3.17 17.30 -5.01
C GLN A 97 2.56 18.69 -5.15
N ASP A 98 3.39 19.72 -4.98
CA ASP A 98 2.97 21.13 -4.85
C ASP A 98 2.21 21.66 -6.09
N GLU A 99 2.36 21.00 -7.24
CA GLU A 99 1.68 21.33 -8.49
C GLU A 99 0.31 20.64 -8.66
N LEU A 100 -0.05 19.68 -7.80
CA LEU A 100 -1.36 19.03 -7.82
C LEU A 100 -2.35 19.78 -6.93
N GLU A 101 -3.62 19.81 -7.33
CA GLU A 101 -4.69 20.30 -6.47
C GLU A 101 -4.79 19.47 -5.18
N ILE A 102 -5.15 20.11 -4.06
CA ILE A 102 -5.19 19.47 -2.73
C ILE A 102 -6.03 18.19 -2.73
N LEU A 103 -7.18 18.21 -3.40
CA LEU A 103 -8.05 17.03 -3.50
C LEU A 103 -7.37 15.89 -4.27
N VAL A 104 -6.64 16.19 -5.34
CA VAL A 104 -5.89 15.20 -6.12
C VAL A 104 -4.75 14.62 -5.29
N GLN A 105 -4.05 15.44 -4.50
CA GLN A 105 -3.02 14.95 -3.57
C GLN A 105 -3.61 14.01 -2.52
N LEU A 106 -4.80 14.32 -2.00
CA LEU A 106 -5.47 13.48 -1.01
C LEU A 106 -5.87 12.12 -1.61
N GLU A 107 -6.47 12.11 -2.80
CA GLU A 107 -6.83 10.87 -3.51
C GLU A 107 -5.61 10.04 -3.90
N MET A 108 -4.51 10.69 -4.33
CA MET A 108 -3.22 10.01 -4.56
C MET A 108 -2.71 9.35 -3.27
N LYS A 109 -2.80 10.04 -2.12
CA LYS A 109 -2.37 9.46 -0.84
C LYS A 109 -3.24 8.30 -0.40
N LYS A 110 -4.56 8.36 -0.58
CA LYS A 110 -5.45 7.20 -0.34
C LYS A 110 -5.09 6.01 -1.22
N MET A 111 -4.88 6.26 -2.53
CA MET A 111 -4.45 5.23 -3.47
C MET A 111 -3.14 4.55 -3.02
N LEU A 112 -2.17 5.30 -2.49
CA LEU A 112 -0.94 4.73 -1.95
C LEU A 112 -1.19 3.93 -0.66
N LEU A 113 -2.09 4.39 0.21
CA LEU A 113 -2.51 3.64 1.39
C LEU A 113 -3.17 2.31 1.00
N ASP A 114 -3.99 2.25 -0.05
CA ASP A 114 -4.57 0.99 -0.54
C ASP A 114 -3.49 -0.02 -0.93
N ARG A 115 -2.41 0.44 -1.58
CA ARG A 115 -1.26 -0.42 -1.93
C ARG A 115 -0.53 -0.89 -0.67
N MET A 116 -0.42 -0.04 0.36
CA MET A 116 0.14 -0.45 1.66
C MET A 116 -0.76 -1.47 2.38
N VAL A 117 -2.08 -1.34 2.31
CA VAL A 117 -3.05 -2.30 2.85
C VAL A 117 -2.96 -3.63 2.09
N ASN A 118 -2.84 -3.61 0.76
CA ASN A 118 -2.57 -4.84 -0.01
C ASN A 118 -1.26 -5.49 0.44
N LEU A 119 -0.19 -4.73 0.63
CA LEU A 119 1.10 -5.25 1.11
C LEU A 119 0.99 -5.87 2.52
N LEU A 120 0.20 -5.25 3.41
CA LEU A 120 -0.17 -5.78 4.72
C LEU A 120 -0.92 -7.12 4.58
N ALA A 121 -1.91 -7.20 3.69
CA ALA A 121 -2.67 -8.42 3.42
C ALA A 121 -1.81 -9.56 2.84
N ARG A 122 -0.65 -9.25 2.25
CA ARG A 122 0.35 -10.24 1.80
C ARG A 122 1.35 -10.65 2.88
N GLY A 123 1.23 -10.13 4.10
CA GLY A 123 2.05 -10.52 5.25
C GLY A 123 3.09 -9.48 5.70
N CYS A 124 3.20 -8.33 5.02
CA CYS A 124 4.10 -7.24 5.46
C CYS A 124 3.42 -6.34 6.52
N VAL A 125 2.84 -6.95 7.54
CA VAL A 125 1.95 -6.25 8.48
C VAL A 125 2.71 -5.25 9.35
N VAL A 126 3.68 -5.74 10.12
CA VAL A 126 4.40 -4.94 11.12
C VAL A 126 5.11 -3.72 10.50
N PRO A 127 5.87 -3.84 9.39
CA PRO A 127 6.53 -2.69 8.78
C PRO A 127 5.54 -1.61 8.32
N VAL A 128 4.42 -2.00 7.72
CA VAL A 128 3.39 -1.07 7.25
C VAL A 128 2.74 -0.33 8.42
N VAL A 129 2.24 -1.06 9.43
CA VAL A 129 1.56 -0.42 10.58
C VAL A 129 2.53 0.45 11.38
N LYS A 130 3.79 0.01 11.53
CA LYS A 130 4.82 0.80 12.21
C LYS A 130 5.06 2.13 11.52
N TYR A 131 5.10 2.16 10.18
CA TYR A 131 5.23 3.39 9.42
C TYR A 131 4.05 4.33 9.65
N ILE A 132 2.81 3.85 9.47
CA ILE A 132 1.62 4.69 9.65
C ILE A 132 1.50 5.22 11.09
N ARG A 133 1.83 4.40 12.09
CA ARG A 133 1.90 4.84 13.49
C ARG A 133 2.91 5.98 13.68
N GLN A 134 4.06 5.93 13.01
CA GLN A 134 5.05 7.00 13.08
C GLN A 134 4.51 8.30 12.47
N CYS A 135 3.85 8.25 11.31
CA CYS A 135 3.16 9.41 10.72
C CYS A 135 2.12 10.00 11.68
N CYS A 136 1.29 9.15 12.28
CA CYS A 136 0.29 9.57 13.27
C CYS A 136 0.95 10.23 14.50
N THR A 137 2.04 9.67 15.01
CA THR A 137 2.72 10.19 16.22
C THR A 137 3.46 11.50 15.94
N LYS A 138 4.01 11.67 14.74
CA LYS A 138 4.67 12.92 14.32
C LYS A 138 3.68 14.06 14.04
N GLY A 139 2.45 13.72 13.65
CA GLY A 139 1.44 14.71 13.26
C GLY A 139 1.74 15.39 11.93
N ASP A 140 2.54 14.76 11.06
CA ASP A 140 2.93 15.28 9.74
C ASP A 140 2.01 14.81 8.61
N THR A 141 1.01 14.00 8.95
CA THR A 141 0.03 13.41 8.02
C THR A 141 -1.38 13.77 8.46
N ASP A 142 -2.23 14.14 7.51
CA ASP A 142 -3.63 14.47 7.76
C ASP A 142 -4.35 13.31 8.46
N ILE A 143 -5.09 13.64 9.52
CA ILE A 143 -5.78 12.63 10.32
C ILE A 143 -6.83 11.84 9.53
N SER A 144 -7.42 12.43 8.49
CA SER A 144 -8.35 11.75 7.60
C SER A 144 -7.68 10.61 6.81
N LEU A 145 -6.39 10.71 6.50
CA LEU A 145 -5.63 9.64 5.86
C LEU A 145 -5.30 8.51 6.84
N ILE A 146 -4.95 8.86 8.09
CA ILE A 146 -4.74 7.85 9.13
C ILE A 146 -6.06 7.11 9.42
N ARG A 147 -7.18 7.85 9.51
CA ARG A 147 -8.52 7.27 9.64
C ARG A 147 -8.84 6.33 8.49
N TYR A 148 -8.60 6.76 7.25
CA TYR A 148 -8.81 5.94 6.06
C TYR A 148 -8.03 4.62 6.16
N PHE A 149 -6.73 4.68 6.46
CA PHE A 149 -5.92 3.48 6.64
C PHE A 149 -6.46 2.55 7.75
N VAL A 150 -6.87 3.11 8.89
CA VAL A 150 -7.43 2.33 9.99
C VAL A 150 -8.72 1.62 9.58
N THR A 151 -9.61 2.31 8.86
CA THR A 151 -10.84 1.72 8.31
C THR A 151 -10.53 0.53 7.40
N GLU A 152 -9.68 0.73 6.39
CA GLU A 152 -9.34 -0.32 5.41
C GLU A 152 -8.69 -1.54 6.08
N VAL A 153 -7.82 -1.32 7.08
CA VAL A 153 -7.21 -2.43 7.82
C VAL A 153 -8.25 -3.17 8.65
N LEU A 154 -9.15 -2.48 9.36
CA LEU A 154 -10.20 -3.12 10.15
C LEU A 154 -11.16 -3.95 9.28
N GLU A 155 -11.43 -3.52 8.05
CA GLU A 155 -12.24 -4.27 7.08
C GLU A 155 -11.50 -5.48 6.47
N THR A 156 -10.15 -5.47 6.50
CA THR A 156 -9.31 -6.51 5.90
C THR A 156 -8.93 -7.63 6.87
N ILE A 157 -8.81 -7.33 8.16
CA ILE A 157 -8.27 -8.27 9.16
C ILE A 157 -9.35 -9.06 9.89
N THR A 158 -8.94 -10.18 10.48
CA THR A 158 -9.75 -10.94 11.44
C THR A 158 -8.85 -11.60 12.47
N HIS A 159 -9.42 -12.06 13.58
CA HIS A 159 -8.68 -12.72 14.66
C HIS A 159 -8.13 -14.11 14.22
N PRO A 160 -7.05 -14.64 14.82
CA PRO A 160 -6.28 -14.09 15.95
C PRO A 160 -5.25 -13.03 15.53
N TYR A 161 -5.07 -12.02 16.38
CA TYR A 161 -4.07 -10.96 16.20
C TYR A 161 -2.72 -11.32 16.81
N SER A 162 -1.62 -10.80 16.27
CA SER A 162 -0.32 -10.91 16.96
C SER A 162 -0.18 -9.81 18.01
N PRO A 163 0.52 -10.05 19.14
CA PRO A 163 0.77 -9.02 20.15
C PRO A 163 1.47 -7.77 19.57
N GLU A 164 2.42 -7.97 18.67
CA GLU A 164 3.15 -6.88 18.01
C GLU A 164 2.22 -6.01 17.15
N PHE A 165 1.31 -6.62 16.39
CA PHE A 165 0.30 -5.88 15.64
C PHE A 165 -0.61 -5.09 16.58
N VAL A 166 -1.13 -5.71 17.64
CA VAL A 166 -2.00 -5.03 18.62
C VAL A 166 -1.28 -3.83 19.25
N GLN A 167 -0.03 -4.00 19.68
CA GLN A 167 0.77 -2.93 20.29
C GLN A 167 0.97 -1.74 19.35
N LEU A 168 1.05 -1.97 18.04
CA LEU A 168 1.22 -0.94 17.02
C LEU A 168 -0.11 -0.30 16.59
N PHE A 169 -1.16 -1.10 16.41
CA PHE A 169 -2.41 -0.69 15.79
C PHE A 169 -3.43 -0.15 16.80
N LEU A 170 -3.56 -0.79 17.98
CA LEU A 170 -4.53 -0.40 19.00
C LEU A 170 -4.47 1.08 19.40
N PRO A 171 -3.29 1.72 19.60
CA PRO A 171 -3.23 3.14 19.93
C PRO A 171 -3.85 4.06 18.87
N MET A 172 -3.81 3.68 17.58
CA MET A 172 -4.47 4.45 16.51
C MET A 172 -5.98 4.24 16.52
N VAL A 173 -6.44 3.02 16.83
CA VAL A 173 -7.87 2.66 16.90
C VAL A 173 -8.54 3.23 18.16
N GLU A 174 -7.82 3.41 19.26
CA GLU A 174 -8.34 4.03 20.47
C GLU A 174 -8.41 5.57 20.39
N ASN A 175 -7.69 6.18 19.45
CA ASN A 175 -7.67 7.63 19.28
C ASN A 175 -9.02 8.13 18.72
N GLU A 176 -9.76 8.89 19.52
CA GLU A 176 -11.08 9.42 19.17
C GLU A 176 -11.05 10.40 17.99
N GLU A 177 -9.95 11.10 17.76
CA GLU A 177 -9.82 11.97 16.58
C GLU A 177 -9.75 11.16 15.28
N ILE A 178 -9.24 9.92 15.36
CA ILE A 178 -9.15 8.98 14.24
C ILE A 178 -10.50 8.26 14.08
N THR A 179 -10.98 7.55 15.11
CA THR A 179 -12.12 6.63 14.96
C THR A 179 -13.42 7.11 15.61
N GLY A 180 -13.47 8.28 16.23
CA GLY A 180 -14.62 8.73 17.02
C GLY A 180 -15.92 8.80 16.22
N SER A 181 -15.85 9.19 14.95
CA SER A 181 -17.01 9.22 14.05
C SER A 181 -17.34 7.87 13.40
N MET A 182 -16.49 6.85 13.57
CA MET A 182 -16.69 5.51 13.01
C MET A 182 -17.51 4.60 13.93
N ARG A 183 -17.55 4.93 15.24
CA ARG A 183 -18.30 4.18 16.24
C ARG A 183 -19.80 4.42 16.03
N GLY A 184 -20.47 3.48 15.37
CA GLY A 184 -21.92 3.51 15.16
C GLY A 184 -22.72 3.00 16.36
N GLU A 185 -24.01 3.33 16.42
CA GLU A 185 -24.95 2.83 17.45
C GLU A 185 -25.44 1.38 17.20
N GLY A 186 -24.87 0.66 16.22
CA GLY A 186 -25.31 -0.68 15.80
C GLY A 186 -24.37 -1.83 16.22
N ASP A 187 -24.88 -3.05 16.23
CA ASP A 187 -24.21 -4.28 16.70
C ASP A 187 -22.94 -4.71 15.92
N ASN A 188 -22.58 -4.05 14.81
CA ASN A 188 -21.42 -4.38 13.96
C ASN A 188 -20.49 -3.16 13.78
N ASP A 189 -19.98 -2.61 14.87
CA ASP A 189 -18.90 -1.60 14.83
C ASP A 189 -17.52 -2.29 14.88
N PRO A 190 -16.76 -2.33 13.77
CA PRO A 190 -15.46 -3.01 13.74
C PRO A 190 -14.43 -2.37 14.67
N VAL A 191 -14.58 -1.08 15.00
CA VAL A 191 -13.71 -0.38 15.95
C VAL A 191 -13.94 -0.93 17.36
N SER A 192 -15.20 -0.97 17.81
CA SER A 192 -15.56 -1.49 19.13
C SER A 192 -15.25 -2.97 19.25
N GLU A 193 -15.54 -3.78 18.22
CA GLU A 193 -15.21 -5.22 18.21
C GLU A 193 -13.70 -5.43 18.39
N PHE A 194 -12.88 -4.70 17.63
CA PHE A 194 -11.43 -4.79 17.73
C PHE A 194 -10.93 -4.41 19.14
N ILE A 195 -11.41 -3.29 19.70
CA ILE A 195 -11.00 -2.81 21.03
C ILE A 195 -11.40 -3.82 22.11
N VAL A 196 -12.65 -4.31 22.09
CA VAL A 196 -13.16 -5.28 23.08
C VAL A 196 -12.35 -6.57 23.01
N HIS A 197 -12.13 -7.10 21.82
CA HIS A 197 -11.32 -8.30 21.62
C HIS A 197 -9.88 -8.09 22.14
N CYS A 198 -9.24 -6.97 21.82
CA CYS A 198 -7.89 -6.67 22.26
C CYS A 198 -7.79 -6.53 23.78
N LYS A 199 -8.74 -5.82 24.41
CA LYS A 199 -8.76 -5.64 25.88
C LYS A 199 -9.02 -6.94 26.63
N ALA A 200 -9.76 -7.89 26.05
CA ALA A 200 -10.01 -9.18 26.66
C ALA A 200 -8.79 -10.12 26.62
N HIS A 201 -7.92 -10.00 25.60
CA HIS A 201 -6.88 -10.99 25.32
C HIS A 201 -5.43 -10.46 25.45
N TYR A 202 -5.22 -9.15 25.48
CA TYR A 202 -3.90 -8.52 25.42
C TYR A 202 -3.66 -7.47 26.52
N THR A 203 -4.45 -7.50 27.62
CA THR A 203 -4.46 -6.51 28.73
C THR A 203 -3.15 -6.37 29.54
N THR A 204 -2.04 -6.95 29.07
CA THR A 204 -0.78 -7.03 29.84
C THR A 204 0.47 -6.76 28.98
N ILE A 205 0.49 -5.68 28.19
CA ILE A 205 1.71 -5.18 27.54
C ILE A 205 1.92 -3.69 27.86
#